data_AF-A0A963WDN9-F1
#
_entry.id   AF-A0A963WDN9-F1
#
_cell.length_a   1.000
_cell.length_b   1.000
_cell.length_c   1.000
_cell.angle_alpha   90.00
_cell.angle_beta   90.00
_cell.angle_gamma   90.00
#
_symmetry.space_group_name_H-M   'P 1'
#
loop_
_entity.id
_entity.type
_entity.pdbx_description
1 polymer ?
#
loop_
_entity_poly.entity_id
_entity_poly.type
_entity_poly.pdbx_seq_one_letter_code
_entity_poly.pdbx_strand_id
1 'polypeptide(L)'
;VPAASLSGARGGRWVHPREPGFVLDFLTPMGRGEDELVHIKAFNADFQALRFMEFSLEQIESAAVLTRTQACLVNMPHPARMAVHKLIIAGLRRAAERTKANKDVLQAAMLHAWYRDNAPDEWAAAERDARDRGPKWRAQLDIGLERMHTALPTA
;
A
#
# COMPACT_ATOMS: atom_id res chain seq x y z
N VAL A 1 -21.51 -5.80 -8.88
CA VAL A 1 -21.09 -7.04 -9.58
C VAL A 1 -19.57 -7.07 -9.66
N PRO A 2 -18.92 -8.25 -9.67
CA PRO A 2 -17.49 -8.33 -9.89
C PRO A 2 -17.12 -7.62 -11.20
N ALA A 3 -16.04 -6.85 -11.19
CA ALA A 3 -15.54 -6.22 -12.39
C ALA A 3 -15.00 -7.29 -13.35
N ALA A 4 -15.38 -7.22 -14.63
CA ALA A 4 -14.76 -8.04 -15.65
C ALA A 4 -13.29 -7.63 -15.79
N SER A 5 -12.36 -8.59 -15.75
CA SER A 5 -10.96 -8.36 -16.08
C SER A 5 -10.65 -8.91 -17.47
N LEU A 6 -9.76 -8.23 -18.19
CA LEU A 6 -9.28 -8.66 -19.51
C LEU A 6 -8.48 -9.96 -19.46
N SER A 7 -7.98 -10.37 -18.28
CA SER A 7 -7.24 -11.62 -18.07
C SER A 7 -8.12 -12.80 -17.68
N GLY A 8 -9.45 -12.62 -17.57
CA GLY A 8 -10.39 -13.68 -17.18
C GLY A 8 -10.37 -14.05 -15.69
N ALA A 9 -9.38 -13.59 -14.92
CA ALA A 9 -9.33 -13.75 -13.47
C ALA A 9 -10.27 -12.75 -12.80
N ARG A 10 -11.23 -13.24 -11.99
CA ARG A 10 -12.10 -12.39 -11.15
C ARG A 10 -11.25 -11.78 -10.04
N GLY A 11 -10.95 -10.48 -10.09
CA GLY A 11 -10.21 -9.79 -9.04
C GLY A 11 -11.11 -9.35 -7.87
N GLY A 12 -10.52 -8.79 -6.82
CA GLY A 12 -11.27 -8.19 -5.70
C GLY A 12 -12.04 -6.90 -6.05
N ARG A 13 -12.07 -6.49 -7.32
CA ARG A 13 -12.72 -5.26 -7.80
C ARG A 13 -14.18 -5.51 -8.15
N TRP A 14 -15.06 -4.63 -7.68
CA TRP A 14 -16.50 -4.67 -7.88
C TRP A 14 -16.99 -3.32 -8.40
N VAL A 15 -17.98 -3.36 -9.29
CA VAL A 15 -18.60 -2.15 -9.88
C VAL A 15 -20.09 -2.15 -9.57
N HIS A 16 -20.65 -0.99 -9.26
CA HIS A 16 -22.08 -0.85 -9.10
C HIS A 16 -22.79 -0.96 -10.46
N PRO A 17 -23.80 -1.84 -10.61
CA PRO A 17 -24.42 -2.12 -11.92
C PRO A 17 -25.04 -0.90 -12.61
N ARG A 18 -25.53 0.07 -11.82
CA ARG A 18 -26.20 1.28 -12.32
C ARG A 18 -25.32 2.52 -12.29
N GLU A 19 -24.15 2.43 -11.66
CA GLU A 19 -23.20 3.54 -11.51
C GLU A 19 -21.80 3.01 -11.79
N PRO A 20 -21.41 2.89 -13.07
CA PRO A 20 -20.12 2.29 -13.44
C PRO A 20 -18.89 3.01 -12.85
N GLY A 21 -19.04 4.28 -12.47
CA GLY A 21 -18.01 5.04 -11.77
C GLY A 21 -17.84 4.68 -10.29
N PHE A 22 -18.82 4.03 -9.68
CA PHE A 22 -18.73 3.56 -8.30
C PHE A 22 -18.07 2.18 -8.25
N VAL A 23 -16.84 2.17 -7.76
CA VAL A 23 -15.99 0.98 -7.71
C VAL A 23 -15.59 0.71 -6.27
N LEU A 24 -15.68 -0.56 -5.87
CA LEU A 24 -15.17 -1.06 -4.59
C LEU A 24 -14.04 -2.06 -4.87
N ASP A 25 -12.92 -1.90 -4.18
CA ASP A 25 -11.86 -2.90 -4.16
C ASP A 25 -11.85 -3.58 -2.78
N PHE A 26 -12.14 -4.89 -2.75
CA PHE A 26 -12.04 -5.71 -1.55
C PHE A 26 -10.63 -6.27 -1.44
N LEU A 27 -9.94 -5.90 -0.36
CA LEU A 27 -8.54 -6.22 -0.11
C LEU A 27 -8.39 -6.90 1.24
N THR A 28 -7.46 -7.84 1.34
CA THR A 28 -7.07 -8.48 2.61
C THR A 28 -5.56 -8.60 2.69
N PRO A 29 -4.94 -8.58 3.89
CA PRO A 29 -3.55 -8.99 4.04
C PRO A 29 -3.34 -10.42 3.53
N MET A 30 -2.21 -10.65 2.87
CA MET A 30 -1.81 -11.97 2.40
C MET A 30 -1.02 -12.72 3.48
N GLY A 31 -1.61 -13.79 4.00
CA GLY A 31 -0.98 -14.75 4.88
C GLY A 31 0.03 -15.67 4.20
N ARG A 32 0.70 -16.51 5.00
CA ARG A 32 1.70 -17.45 4.51
C ARG A 32 1.03 -18.61 3.77
N GLY A 33 1.32 -18.72 2.46
CA GLY A 33 0.78 -19.80 1.64
C GLY A 33 -0.66 -19.58 1.18
N GLU A 34 -1.19 -18.36 1.34
CA GLU A 34 -2.51 -18.01 0.82
C GLU A 34 -2.48 -17.72 -0.69
N ASP A 35 -3.60 -18.02 -1.33
CA ASP A 35 -3.87 -17.65 -2.71
C ASP A 35 -4.00 -16.13 -2.87
N GLU A 36 -3.81 -15.64 -4.09
CA GLU A 36 -3.96 -14.20 -4.39
C GLU A 36 -5.41 -13.71 -4.25
N LEU A 37 -6.38 -14.61 -4.29
CA LEU A 37 -7.80 -14.32 -4.11
C LEU A 37 -8.38 -15.22 -3.02
N VAL A 38 -9.00 -14.59 -2.02
CA VAL A 38 -9.59 -15.28 -0.88
C VAL A 38 -11.07 -15.00 -0.84
N HIS A 39 -11.90 -16.05 -0.89
CA HIS A 39 -13.34 -15.89 -0.79
C HIS A 39 -13.76 -15.65 0.67
N ILE A 40 -14.34 -14.48 0.96
CA ILE A 40 -14.82 -14.14 2.31
C ILE A 40 -16.33 -14.36 2.38
N LYS A 41 -16.72 -15.49 2.98
CA LYS A 41 -18.12 -15.94 3.07
C LYS A 41 -19.06 -14.89 3.66
N ALA A 42 -18.62 -14.14 4.67
CA ALA A 42 -19.43 -13.10 5.31
C ALA A 42 -19.82 -11.95 4.36
N PHE A 43 -18.99 -11.68 3.35
CA PHE A 43 -19.24 -10.67 2.32
C PHE A 43 -19.77 -11.28 1.02
N ASN A 44 -19.75 -12.62 0.91
CA ASN A 44 -20.03 -13.36 -0.32
C ASN A 44 -19.27 -12.77 -1.54
N ALA A 45 -17.99 -12.45 -1.32
CA ALA A 45 -17.14 -11.77 -2.28
C ALA A 45 -15.69 -12.26 -2.19
N ASP A 46 -15.00 -12.21 -3.31
CA ASP A 46 -13.57 -12.51 -3.40
C ASP A 46 -12.77 -11.26 -3.06
N PHE A 47 -11.80 -11.40 -2.16
CA PHE A 47 -10.90 -10.35 -1.71
C PHE A 47 -9.54 -10.58 -2.33
N GLN A 48 -8.92 -9.51 -2.82
CA GLN A 48 -7.54 -9.56 -3.29
C GLN A 48 -6.61 -9.59 -2.06
N ALA A 49 -5.87 -10.69 -1.90
CA ALA A 49 -4.82 -10.78 -0.91
C ALA A 49 -3.61 -9.97 -1.36
N LEU A 50 -3.14 -9.05 -0.52
CA LEU A 50 -2.01 -8.16 -0.80
C LEU A 50 -0.86 -8.43 0.17
N ARG A 51 0.32 -8.62 -0.41
CA ARG A 51 1.57 -8.83 0.35
C ARG A 51 1.90 -7.59 1.16
N PHE A 52 2.35 -7.79 2.39
CA PHE A 52 2.83 -6.74 3.28
C PHE A 52 1.77 -5.71 3.72
N MET A 53 0.50 -5.90 3.33
CA MET A 53 -0.58 -4.96 3.64
C MET A 53 -0.83 -4.84 5.15
N GLU A 54 -0.58 -5.91 5.90
CA GLU A 54 -0.65 -5.95 7.36
C GLU A 54 0.12 -4.81 8.02
N PHE A 55 1.27 -4.42 7.45
CA PHE A 55 2.09 -3.34 7.99
C PHE A 55 1.38 -1.98 7.96
N SER A 56 0.59 -1.71 6.91
CA SER A 56 -0.18 -0.47 6.77
C SER A 56 -1.48 -0.46 7.58
N LEU A 57 -1.93 -1.63 8.08
CA LEU A 57 -3.14 -1.75 8.90
C LEU A 57 -2.86 -1.68 10.40
N GLU A 58 -1.59 -1.54 10.79
CA GLU A 58 -1.17 -1.33 12.17
C GLU A 58 -0.92 0.17 12.43
N GLN A 59 -1.16 0.60 13.68
CA GLN A 59 -1.02 2.01 14.10
C GLN A 59 -1.77 2.97 13.16
N ILE A 60 -3.03 2.66 12.87
CA ILE A 60 -3.89 3.50 12.04
C ILE A 60 -4.19 4.84 12.72
N GLU A 61 -4.26 5.89 11.92
CA GLU A 61 -4.64 7.23 12.33
C GLU A 61 -6.02 7.58 11.78
N SER A 62 -6.78 8.38 12.52
CA SER A 62 -8.04 8.93 12.02
C SER A 62 -7.79 10.25 11.31
N ALA A 63 -8.30 10.39 10.09
CA ALA A 63 -8.23 11.61 9.31
C ALA A 63 -9.62 12.03 8.82
N ALA A 64 -9.79 13.33 8.53
CA ALA A 64 -11.00 13.85 7.93
C ALA A 64 -10.80 14.00 6.41
N VAL A 65 -11.67 13.36 5.63
CA VAL A 65 -11.81 13.63 4.19
C VAL A 65 -12.86 14.71 4.03
N LEU A 66 -12.44 15.85 3.48
CA LEU A 66 -13.30 16.98 3.21
C LEU A 66 -13.74 16.95 1.75
N THR A 67 -15.03 17.07 1.52
CA THR A 67 -15.64 17.32 0.21
C THR A 67 -16.23 18.72 0.21
N ARG A 68 -16.66 19.20 -0.96
CA ARG A 68 -17.31 20.51 -1.10
C ARG A 68 -18.55 20.68 -0.21
N THR A 69 -19.23 19.60 0.18
CA THR A 69 -20.51 19.65 0.89
C THR A 69 -20.54 18.87 2.20
N GLN A 70 -19.56 18.00 2.45
CA GLN A 70 -19.57 17.04 3.56
C GLN A 70 -18.15 16.74 4.04
N ALA A 71 -18.03 16.25 5.26
CA ALA A 71 -16.81 15.66 5.80
C ALA A 71 -17.10 14.24 6.29
N CYS A 72 -16.15 13.34 6.13
CA CYS A 72 -16.20 12.02 6.76
C CYS A 72 -14.87 11.69 7.45
N LEU A 73 -14.95 10.99 8.58
CA LEU A 73 -13.77 10.42 9.22
C LEU A 73 -13.41 9.11 8.53
N VAL A 74 -12.13 8.94 8.24
CA VAL A 74 -11.55 7.74 7.64
C VAL A 74 -10.36 7.29 8.47
N ASN A 75 -10.10 5.98 8.42
CA ASN A 75 -8.86 5.43 8.94
C ASN A 75 -7.81 5.46 7.83
N MET A 76 -6.62 5.95 8.15
CA MET A 76 -5.46 5.95 7.26
C MET A 76 -4.28 5.28 7.95
N PRO A 77 -3.38 4.63 7.21
CA PRO A 77 -2.11 4.18 7.77
C PRO A 77 -1.31 5.38 8.30
N HIS A 78 -0.55 5.20 9.38
CA HIS A 78 0.45 6.18 9.80
C HIS A 78 1.36 6.56 8.59
N PRO A 79 1.58 7.84 8.26
CA PRO A 79 2.21 8.20 6.99
C PRO A 79 3.63 7.67 6.82
N ALA A 80 4.43 7.62 7.90
CA ALA A 80 5.73 6.94 7.88
C ALA A 80 5.63 5.45 7.48
N ARG A 81 4.66 4.72 8.07
CA ARG A 81 4.40 3.31 7.72
C ARG A 81 3.92 3.18 6.27
N MET A 82 3.06 4.08 5.81
CA MET A 82 2.63 4.11 4.41
C MET A 82 3.83 4.29 3.46
N ALA A 83 4.76 5.18 3.78
CA ALA A 83 5.94 5.43 2.96
C ALA A 83 6.89 4.23 2.92
N VAL A 84 7.22 3.66 4.09
CA VAL A 84 8.04 2.44 4.19
C VAL A 84 7.39 1.26 3.45
N HIS A 85 6.07 1.11 3.57
CA HIS A 85 5.32 0.10 2.80
C HIS A 85 5.44 0.31 1.29
N LYS A 86 5.32 1.56 0.81
CA LYS A 86 5.50 1.87 -0.62
C LYS A 86 6.89 1.51 -1.12
N LEU A 87 7.93 1.71 -0.33
CA LEU A 87 9.29 1.30 -0.69
C LEU A 87 9.40 -0.23 -0.81
N ILE A 88 8.82 -0.98 0.12
CA ILE A 88 8.75 -2.46 0.05
C ILE A 88 8.03 -2.91 -1.23
N ILE A 89 6.87 -2.33 -1.53
CA ILE A 89 6.10 -2.67 -2.73
C ILE A 89 6.87 -2.28 -4.00
N ALA A 90 7.55 -1.14 -4.02
CA ALA A 90 8.39 -0.74 -5.15
C ALA A 90 9.52 -1.75 -5.40
N GLY A 91 10.15 -2.28 -4.34
CA GLY A 91 11.13 -3.35 -4.43
C GLY A 91 10.56 -4.64 -5.03
N LEU A 92 9.34 -5.01 -4.62
CA LEU A 92 8.66 -6.23 -5.06
C LEU A 92 8.18 -6.18 -6.53
N ARG A 93 7.79 -5.00 -7.03
CA ARG A 93 7.20 -4.83 -8.36
C ARG A 93 8.11 -5.31 -9.48
N ARG A 94 7.52 -6.00 -10.47
CA ARG A 94 8.24 -6.52 -11.65
C ARG A 94 8.54 -5.41 -12.65
N ALA A 95 9.42 -5.68 -13.62
CA ALA A 95 9.81 -4.72 -14.65
C ALA A 95 8.63 -4.13 -15.45
N ALA A 96 7.56 -4.90 -15.68
CA ALA A 96 6.34 -4.43 -16.34
C ALA A 96 5.58 -3.35 -15.53
N GLU A 97 5.86 -3.23 -14.24
CA GLU A 97 5.22 -2.27 -13.33
C GLU A 97 6.13 -1.10 -12.96
N ARG A 98 7.21 -0.88 -13.71
CA ARG A 98 8.24 0.15 -13.42
C ARG A 98 7.63 1.54 -13.20
N THR A 99 6.66 1.93 -14.02
CA THR A 99 5.99 3.24 -13.86
C THR A 99 5.26 3.35 -12.51
N LYS A 100 4.66 2.27 -12.00
CA LYS A 100 4.03 2.24 -10.68
C LYS A 100 5.09 2.27 -9.58
N ALA A 101 6.15 1.47 -9.71
CA ALA A 101 7.27 1.46 -8.77
C ALA A 101 7.90 2.85 -8.62
N ASN A 102 8.12 3.57 -9.72
CA ASN A 102 8.67 4.92 -9.69
C ASN A 102 7.73 5.90 -8.99
N LYS A 103 6.42 5.78 -9.19
CA LYS A 103 5.43 6.59 -8.46
C LYS A 103 5.45 6.30 -6.96
N ASP A 104 5.50 5.02 -6.58
CA ASP A 104 5.56 4.59 -5.18
C ASP A 104 6.82 5.14 -4.50
N VAL A 105 7.99 5.06 -5.17
CA VAL A 105 9.26 5.63 -4.70
C VAL A 105 9.19 7.13 -4.52
N LEU A 106 8.72 7.89 -5.53
CA LEU A 106 8.63 9.34 -5.43
C LEU A 106 7.72 9.79 -4.28
N GLN A 107 6.57 9.13 -4.11
CA GLN A 107 5.65 9.43 -3.01
C GLN A 107 6.27 9.12 -1.64
N ALA A 108 6.98 8.01 -1.51
CA ALA A 108 7.70 7.69 -0.28
C ALA A 108 8.83 8.69 -0.01
N ALA A 109 9.55 9.13 -1.05
CA ALA A 109 10.64 10.08 -0.96
C ALA A 109 10.17 11.46 -0.47
N MET A 110 9.02 11.93 -0.95
CA MET A 110 8.40 13.18 -0.49
C MET A 110 8.05 13.12 1.01
N LEU A 111 7.48 12.00 1.47
CA LEU A 111 7.19 11.80 2.89
C LEU A 111 8.48 11.69 3.71
N HIS A 112 9.46 10.93 3.24
CA HIS A 112 10.76 10.81 3.89
C HIS A 112 11.44 12.16 4.07
N ALA A 113 11.42 13.03 3.06
CA ALA A 113 12.00 14.38 3.15
C ALA A 113 11.37 15.19 4.29
N TRP A 114 10.03 15.14 4.43
CA TRP A 114 9.35 15.79 5.55
C TRP A 114 9.71 15.15 6.89
N TYR A 115 9.67 13.81 6.99
CA TYR A 115 9.98 13.11 8.24
C TYR A 115 11.42 13.32 8.70
N ARG A 116 12.38 13.35 7.78
CA ARG A 116 13.79 13.62 8.09
C ARG A 116 13.95 14.93 8.87
N ASP A 117 13.20 15.97 8.47
CA ASP A 117 13.36 17.32 9.02
C ASP A 117 12.44 17.58 10.23
N ASN A 118 11.36 16.80 10.40
CA ASN A 118 10.31 17.08 11.39
C ASN A 118 10.12 15.97 12.46
N ALA A 119 10.26 14.71 12.08
CA ALA A 119 9.97 13.57 12.95
C ALA A 119 10.81 12.32 12.57
N PRO A 120 12.15 12.40 12.62
CA PRO A 120 13.02 11.33 12.13
C PRO A 120 12.85 10.03 12.91
N ASP A 121 12.50 10.11 14.20
CA ASP A 121 12.29 8.93 15.05
C ASP A 121 11.08 8.09 14.63
N GLU A 122 10.02 8.73 14.11
CA GLU A 122 8.83 8.03 13.61
C GLU A 122 9.13 7.25 12.33
N TRP A 123 9.89 7.86 11.41
CA TRP A 123 10.40 7.15 10.23
C TRP A 123 11.26 5.96 10.66
N ALA A 124 12.23 6.21 11.54
CA ALA A 124 13.16 5.18 11.98
C ALA A 124 12.44 4.03 12.71
N ALA A 125 11.37 4.32 13.46
CA ALA A 125 10.53 3.29 14.09
C ALA A 125 9.81 2.43 13.05
N ALA A 126 9.18 3.05 12.03
CA ALA A 126 8.51 2.32 10.96
C ALA A 126 9.50 1.46 10.15
N GLU A 127 10.68 2.00 9.83
CA GLU A 127 11.71 1.26 9.12
C GLU A 127 12.23 0.06 9.92
N ARG A 128 12.50 0.23 11.22
CA ARG A 128 12.92 -0.87 12.11
C ARG A 128 11.87 -1.97 12.18
N ASP A 129 10.59 -1.64 12.42
CA ASP A 129 9.51 -2.63 12.46
C ASP A 129 9.45 -3.42 11.13
N ALA A 130 9.50 -2.74 9.99
CA ALA A 130 9.54 -3.42 8.69
C ALA A 130 10.73 -4.38 8.56
N ARG A 131 11.93 -3.97 9.02
CA ARG A 131 13.14 -4.81 8.99
C ARG A 131 13.06 -6.02 9.92
N ASP A 132 12.35 -5.91 11.04
CA ASP A 132 12.23 -6.97 12.04
C ASP A 132 11.26 -8.08 11.62
N ARG A 133 10.36 -7.81 10.67
CA ARG A 133 9.39 -8.80 10.14
C ARG A 133 10.00 -9.92 9.29
N GLY A 134 11.27 -9.79 8.91
CA GLY A 134 12.06 -10.91 8.39
C GLY A 134 12.77 -10.66 7.05
N PRO A 135 13.46 -11.69 6.52
CA PRO A 135 14.42 -11.51 5.43
C PRO A 135 13.81 -10.94 4.15
N LYS A 136 12.59 -11.37 3.79
CA LYS A 136 11.92 -10.89 2.58
C LYS A 136 11.56 -9.41 2.68
N TRP A 137 11.13 -8.96 3.86
CA TRP A 137 10.80 -7.55 4.12
C TRP A 137 12.04 -6.68 3.96
N ARG A 138 13.14 -7.06 4.63
CA ARG A 138 14.44 -6.38 4.52
C ARG A 138 14.89 -6.25 3.08
N ALA A 139 14.93 -7.37 2.35
CA ALA A 139 15.41 -7.38 0.96
C ALA A 139 14.61 -6.45 0.04
N GLN A 140 13.27 -6.42 0.16
CA GLN A 140 12.46 -5.55 -0.68
C GLN A 140 12.54 -4.08 -0.26
N LEU A 141 12.63 -3.82 1.05
CA LEU A 141 12.82 -2.48 1.59
C LEU A 141 14.16 -1.88 1.14
N ASP A 142 15.25 -2.66 1.19
CA ASP A 142 16.58 -2.20 0.79
C ASP A 142 16.61 -1.78 -0.69
N ILE A 143 15.98 -2.56 -1.58
CA ILE A 143 15.80 -2.18 -3.00
C ILE A 143 15.00 -0.88 -3.13
N GLY A 144 13.93 -0.73 -2.34
CA GLY A 144 13.11 0.48 -2.33
C GLY A 144 13.90 1.72 -1.90
N LEU A 145 14.65 1.62 -0.80
CA LEU A 145 15.50 2.68 -0.26
C LEU A 145 16.60 3.08 -1.25
N GLU A 146 17.30 2.12 -1.85
CA GLU A 146 18.32 2.38 -2.87
C GLU A 146 17.75 3.19 -4.05
N ARG A 147 16.56 2.81 -4.54
CA ARG A 147 15.86 3.55 -5.59
C ARG A 147 15.46 4.95 -5.15
N MET A 148 15.01 5.11 -3.90
CA MET A 148 14.66 6.41 -3.33
C MET A 148 15.87 7.35 -3.27
N HIS A 149 17.01 6.86 -2.75
CA HIS A 149 18.25 7.64 -2.68
C HIS A 149 18.80 8.02 -4.06
N THR A 150 18.60 7.15 -5.06
CA THR A 150 18.96 7.47 -6.44
C THR A 150 18.03 8.53 -7.05
N ALA A 151 16.74 8.48 -6.74
CA ALA A 151 15.73 9.40 -7.29
C ALA A 151 15.78 10.80 -6.68
N LEU A 152 16.18 10.91 -5.41
CA LEU A 152 16.44 12.17 -4.71
C LEU A 152 17.83 12.10 -4.08
N PRO A 153 18.90 12.50 -4.80
CA PRO A 153 20.20 12.68 -4.19
C PRO A 153 20.04 13.64 -3.02
N THR A 154 20.37 13.17 -1.80
CA THR A 154 20.42 14.03 -0.62
C THR A 154 21.35 15.21 -0.92
N ALA A 155 20.78 16.41 -1.04
CA ALA A 155 21.53 17.66 -1.08
C ALA A 155 22.14 17.95 0.30
#